data_AF-V5NA57-F1
#
_entry.id   AF-V5NA57-F1
#
_cell.length_a   1.000
_cell.length_b   1.000
_cell.length_c   1.000
_cell.angle_alpha   90.00
_cell.angle_beta   90.00
_cell.angle_gamma   90.00
#
_symmetry.space_group_name_H-M   'P 1'
#
loop_
_entity.id
_entity.type
_entity.pdbx_description
1 polymer ?
#
loop_
_entity_poly.entity_id
_entity_poly.type
_entity_poly.pdbx_seq_one_letter_code
_entity_poly.pdbx_strand_id
1 'polypeptide(L)'
;ELDSYMYQSVGADGVELYEEAMQLPLYRREIAGEPKNQKSEYEKTDGDEVEDLFELLSEVKKNHPGLKGVSAGAILSSYQKVRVEDVCRRLDLTPLCFLWEKEQNSLLEEMVENGVDAILIKVAAIGLGEKHLGKTLGEMAPIMKSLQVAYGVHPCGEGGEF
;
A
#
# COMPACT_ATOMS: atom_id res chain seq x y z
N GLU A 1 -4.92 7.62 -14.66
CA GLU A 1 -5.00 6.95 -13.35
C GLU A 1 -5.63 5.59 -13.60
N LEU A 2 -4.97 4.52 -13.16
CA LEU A 2 -5.54 3.16 -13.25
C LEU A 2 -6.60 3.04 -12.16
N ASP A 3 -7.79 2.52 -12.49
CA ASP A 3 -8.84 2.24 -11.51
C ASP A 3 -8.55 0.90 -10.82
N SER A 4 -7.62 0.93 -9.86
CA SER A 4 -7.15 -0.24 -9.10
C SER A 4 -7.54 -0.12 -7.63
N TYR A 5 -7.96 -1.24 -7.03
CA TYR A 5 -8.27 -1.30 -5.60
C TYR A 5 -7.07 -1.87 -4.82
N MET A 6 -6.16 -2.56 -5.50
CA MET A 6 -4.93 -3.08 -4.93
C MET A 6 -3.79 -2.06 -4.84
N TYR A 7 -3.59 -1.23 -5.87
CA TYR A 7 -2.33 -0.51 -6.05
C TYR A 7 -2.49 1.00 -6.10
N GLN A 8 -1.57 1.71 -5.44
CA GLN A 8 -1.43 3.14 -5.61
C GLN A 8 -0.75 3.44 -6.95
N SER A 9 -1.42 4.21 -7.81
CA SER A 9 -0.86 4.65 -9.10
C SER A 9 -0.20 6.03 -9.04
N VAL A 10 -0.60 6.89 -8.09
CA VAL A 10 -0.03 8.23 -7.95
C VAL A 10 1.35 8.16 -7.31
N GLY A 11 2.35 8.72 -7.99
CA GLY A 11 3.75 8.69 -7.55
C GLY A 11 4.50 7.41 -7.90
N ALA A 12 3.90 6.48 -8.66
CA ALA A 12 4.52 5.20 -9.02
C ALA A 12 5.84 5.33 -9.78
N ASP A 13 6.06 6.44 -10.50
CA ASP A 13 7.32 6.73 -11.19
C ASP A 13 8.49 6.91 -10.21
N GLY A 14 8.22 7.31 -8.96
CA GLY A 14 9.23 7.45 -7.92
C GLY A 14 9.75 6.12 -7.36
N VAL A 15 9.10 5.00 -7.66
CA VAL A 15 9.48 3.67 -7.13
C VAL A 15 10.88 3.25 -7.60
N GLU A 16 11.30 3.66 -8.80
CA GLU A 16 12.65 3.38 -9.32
C GLU A 16 13.75 3.96 -8.42
N LEU A 17 13.48 5.09 -7.75
CA LEU A 17 14.44 5.72 -6.84
C LEU A 17 14.71 4.87 -5.59
N TYR A 18 13.80 3.97 -5.20
CA TYR A 18 14.03 3.04 -4.10
C TYR A 18 15.06 1.97 -4.46
N GLU A 19 15.16 1.54 -5.72
CA GLU A 19 16.21 0.62 -6.16
C GLU A 19 17.60 1.21 -5.89
N GLU A 20 17.79 2.46 -6.32
CA GLU A 20 19.04 3.19 -6.15
C GLU A 20 19.34 3.46 -4.67
N ALA A 21 18.35 3.96 -3.92
CA ALA A 21 18.52 4.32 -2.52
C ALA A 21 18.76 3.10 -1.61
N MET A 22 18.07 1.98 -1.86
CA MET A 22 18.16 0.78 -1.02
C MET A 22 19.26 -0.18 -1.47
N GLN A 23 19.76 -0.03 -2.70
CA GLN A 23 20.71 -0.95 -3.32
C GLN A 23 20.19 -2.40 -3.35
N LEU A 24 18.88 -2.55 -3.61
CA LEU A 24 18.20 -3.84 -3.69
C LEU A 24 17.54 -4.00 -5.06
N PRO A 25 17.50 -5.22 -5.64
CA PRO A 25 16.89 -5.44 -6.95
C PRO A 25 15.41 -5.02 -6.97
N LEU A 26 15.03 -4.25 -7.99
CA LEU A 26 13.64 -3.88 -8.22
C LEU A 26 13.00 -4.75 -9.30
N TYR A 27 11.87 -5.35 -8.94
CA TYR A 27 11.02 -6.11 -9.88
C TYR A 27 9.74 -5.33 -10.14
N ARG A 28 9.41 -5.17 -11.42
CA ARG A 28 8.19 -4.47 -11.86
C ARG A 28 7.48 -5.29 -12.92
N ARG A 29 6.17 -5.19 -12.92
CA ARG A 29 5.29 -5.75 -13.94
C ARG A 29 4.16 -4.76 -14.17
N GLU A 30 3.79 -4.62 -15.44
CA GLU A 30 2.62 -3.84 -15.82
C GLU A 30 1.35 -4.55 -15.32
N ILE A 31 0.41 -3.79 -14.76
CA ILE A 31 -0.89 -4.30 -14.35
C ILE A 31 -1.74 -4.39 -15.61
N ALA A 32 -2.06 -5.61 -16.04
CA ALA A 32 -2.87 -5.88 -17.22
C ALA A 32 -4.29 -6.34 -16.84
N GLY A 33 -4.47 -6.86 -15.63
CA GLY A 33 -5.75 -7.22 -15.06
C GLY A 33 -6.55 -6.02 -14.55
N GLU A 34 -7.82 -6.26 -14.27
CA GLU A 34 -8.76 -5.30 -13.69
C GLU A 34 -9.21 -5.79 -12.30
N PRO A 35 -9.76 -4.93 -11.42
CA PRO A 35 -10.29 -5.35 -10.11
C PRO A 35 -11.63 -6.10 -10.25
N LYS A 36 -11.60 -7.31 -10.83
CA LYS A 36 -12.78 -8.11 -11.18
C LYS A 36 -13.41 -8.81 -9.98
N ASN A 37 -12.58 -9.41 -9.14
CA ASN A 37 -13.03 -10.09 -7.94
C ASN A 37 -12.98 -9.13 -6.77
N GLN A 38 -14.15 -8.66 -6.33
CA GLN A 38 -14.30 -7.76 -5.20
C GLN A 38 -14.94 -8.41 -3.96
N LYS A 39 -14.97 -9.75 -3.93
CA LYS A 39 -15.46 -10.50 -2.77
C LYS A 39 -14.50 -10.35 -1.58
N SER A 40 -15.03 -10.64 -0.39
CA SER A 40 -14.27 -10.60 0.87
C SER A 40 -13.13 -11.61 0.90
N GLU A 41 -13.37 -12.80 0.33
CA GLU A 41 -12.35 -13.82 0.10
C GLU A 41 -11.91 -13.76 -1.37
N TYR A 42 -10.61 -13.93 -1.62
CA TYR A 42 -10.12 -14.00 -2.98
C TYR A 42 -10.17 -15.43 -3.52
N GLU A 43 -10.62 -15.57 -4.75
CA GLU A 43 -10.46 -16.79 -5.55
C GLU A 43 -9.82 -16.38 -6.87
N LYS A 44 -8.91 -17.23 -7.36
CA LYS A 44 -8.23 -17.01 -8.64
C LYS A 44 -9.26 -16.65 -9.71
N THR A 45 -9.08 -15.48 -10.32
CA THR A 45 -10.00 -14.93 -11.30
C THR A 45 -9.23 -14.49 -12.54
N ASP A 46 -9.60 -14.99 -13.71
CA ASP A 46 -8.84 -14.74 -14.94
C ASP A 46 -8.94 -13.26 -15.38
N GLY A 47 -7.77 -12.66 -15.60
CA GLY A 47 -7.62 -11.24 -15.94
C GLY A 47 -7.95 -10.29 -14.79
N ASP A 48 -7.84 -10.78 -13.54
CA ASP A 48 -7.90 -9.94 -12.35
C ASP A 48 -6.50 -9.41 -11.98
N GLU A 49 -6.43 -8.17 -11.48
CA GLU A 49 -5.17 -7.48 -11.16
C GLU A 49 -4.30 -8.19 -10.08
N VAL A 50 -4.89 -9.10 -9.31
CA VAL A 50 -4.17 -9.92 -8.32
C VAL A 50 -3.35 -11.03 -8.99
N GLU A 51 -3.75 -11.49 -10.17
CA GLU A 51 -2.95 -12.48 -10.92
C GLU A 51 -1.65 -11.86 -11.46
N ASP A 52 -1.63 -10.55 -11.74
CA ASP A 52 -0.39 -9.87 -12.10
C ASP A 52 0.63 -9.88 -10.95
N LEU A 53 0.16 -9.69 -9.70
CA LEU A 53 1.00 -9.84 -8.51
C LEU A 53 1.49 -11.28 -8.32
N PHE A 54 0.62 -12.27 -8.56
CA PHE A 54 1.02 -13.67 -8.51
C PHE A 54 2.16 -13.97 -9.48
N GLU A 55 2.04 -13.53 -10.72
CA GLU A 55 3.07 -13.77 -11.73
C GLU A 55 4.37 -13.01 -11.43
N LEU A 56 4.29 -11.76 -10.94
CA LEU A 56 5.46 -11.01 -10.50
C LEU A 56 6.19 -11.72 -9.35
N LEU A 57 5.48 -12.12 -8.31
CA LEU A 57 6.08 -12.80 -7.16
C LEU A 57 6.59 -14.21 -7.49
N SER A 58 5.95 -14.90 -8.45
CA SER A 58 6.43 -16.17 -9.00
C SER A 58 7.81 -16.01 -9.67
N GLU A 59 7.97 -14.96 -10.47
CA GLU A 59 9.25 -14.61 -11.10
C GLU A 59 10.32 -14.26 -10.06
N VAL A 60 9.98 -13.44 -9.06
CA VAL A 60 10.89 -13.11 -7.95
C VAL A 60 11.32 -14.37 -7.21
N LYS A 61 10.39 -15.27 -6.85
CA LYS A 61 10.69 -16.53 -6.15
C LYS A 61 11.59 -17.43 -6.99
N LYS A 62 11.40 -17.47 -8.31
CA LYS A 62 12.28 -18.22 -9.23
C LYS A 62 13.71 -17.68 -9.23
N ASN A 63 13.88 -16.36 -9.23
CA ASN A 63 15.19 -15.71 -9.21
C ASN A 63 15.84 -15.73 -7.81
N HIS A 64 15.02 -15.82 -6.76
CA HIS A 64 15.45 -15.88 -5.36
C HIS A 64 14.84 -17.11 -4.66
N PRO A 65 15.36 -18.34 -4.88
CA PRO A 65 14.79 -19.57 -4.33
C PRO A 65 14.74 -19.62 -2.79
N GLY A 66 15.53 -18.77 -2.12
CA GLY A 66 15.52 -18.62 -0.66
C GLY A 66 14.44 -17.69 -0.11
N LEU A 67 13.60 -17.09 -0.98
CA LEU A 67 12.50 -16.23 -0.57
C LEU A 67 11.46 -17.03 0.23
N LYS A 68 11.12 -16.55 1.43
CA LYS A 68 10.20 -17.23 2.36
C LYS A 68 8.95 -16.43 2.69
N GLY A 69 8.92 -15.15 2.38
CA GLY A 69 7.80 -14.29 2.74
C GLY A 69 7.77 -12.99 1.97
N VAL A 70 6.63 -12.33 2.07
CA VAL A 70 6.31 -11.06 1.43
C VAL A 70 5.79 -10.12 2.50
N SER A 71 6.43 -8.95 2.66
CA SER A 71 5.93 -7.90 3.54
C SER A 71 4.99 -6.99 2.76
N ALA A 72 3.83 -6.70 3.32
CA ALA A 72 2.83 -5.82 2.72
C ALA A 72 2.40 -4.72 3.69
N GLY A 73 2.19 -3.52 3.15
CA GLY A 73 1.90 -2.31 3.92
C GLY A 73 0.41 -2.01 4.15
N ALA A 74 -0.49 -2.97 3.95
CA ALA A 74 -1.92 -2.76 4.20
C ALA A 74 -2.19 -2.50 5.69
N ILE A 75 -2.92 -1.42 6.02
CA ILE A 75 -3.20 -1.02 7.41
C ILE A 75 -4.65 -1.34 7.82
N LEU A 76 -5.66 -0.92 7.04
CA LEU A 76 -7.10 -1.15 7.33
C LEU A 76 -7.90 -1.76 6.17
N SER A 77 -7.35 -1.84 4.96
CA SER A 77 -7.93 -2.62 3.86
C SER A 77 -7.81 -4.15 4.00
N SER A 78 -8.89 -4.81 4.45
CA SER A 78 -9.01 -6.29 4.36
C SER A 78 -8.98 -6.79 2.91
N TYR A 79 -9.46 -5.97 1.96
CA TYR A 79 -9.45 -6.29 0.53
C TYR A 79 -8.01 -6.57 0.07
N GLN A 80 -7.08 -5.66 0.36
CA GLN A 80 -5.68 -5.78 -0.04
C GLN A 80 -5.00 -6.95 0.68
N LYS A 81 -5.21 -7.06 1.99
CA LYS A 81 -4.61 -8.12 2.80
C LYS A 81 -4.95 -9.52 2.28
N VAL A 82 -6.23 -9.82 2.09
CA VAL A 82 -6.66 -11.17 1.68
C VAL A 82 -6.10 -11.56 0.31
N ARG A 83 -5.95 -10.61 -0.61
CA ARG A 83 -5.37 -10.84 -1.94
C ARG A 83 -3.87 -11.15 -1.87
N VAL A 84 -3.12 -10.41 -1.05
CA VAL A 84 -1.71 -10.72 -0.76
C VAL A 84 -1.58 -12.09 -0.09
N GLU A 85 -2.45 -12.41 0.88
CA GLU A 85 -2.46 -13.70 1.57
C GLU A 85 -2.74 -14.86 0.61
N ASP A 86 -3.69 -14.71 -0.33
CA ASP A 86 -3.96 -15.74 -1.34
C ASP A 86 -2.76 -16.00 -2.25
N VAL A 87 -2.15 -14.94 -2.78
CA VAL A 87 -0.97 -15.06 -3.64
C VAL A 87 0.18 -15.72 -2.89
N CYS A 88 0.45 -15.28 -1.65
CA CYS A 88 1.49 -15.87 -0.82
C CYS A 88 1.23 -17.35 -0.54
N ARG A 89 -0.01 -17.72 -0.21
CA ARG A 89 -0.42 -19.11 0.03
C ARG A 89 -0.19 -19.98 -1.20
N ARG A 90 -0.57 -19.51 -2.39
CA ARG A 90 -0.37 -20.25 -3.66
C ARG A 90 1.10 -20.42 -4.01
N LEU A 91 1.94 -19.46 -3.63
CA LEU A 91 3.38 -19.49 -3.87
C LEU A 91 4.17 -20.14 -2.74
N ASP A 92 3.55 -20.65 -1.67
CA ASP A 92 4.24 -21.14 -0.47
C ASP A 92 5.21 -20.07 0.10
N LEU A 93 4.66 -18.90 0.38
CA LEU A 93 5.31 -17.75 1.00
C LEU A 93 4.52 -17.32 2.24
N THR A 94 5.21 -16.78 3.23
CA THR A 94 4.60 -16.21 4.45
C THR A 94 4.25 -14.73 4.23
N PRO A 95 2.97 -14.34 4.29
CA PRO A 95 2.60 -12.93 4.27
C PRO A 95 2.94 -12.28 5.63
N LEU A 96 3.59 -11.12 5.58
CA LEU A 96 3.97 -10.33 6.74
C LEU A 96 3.24 -8.98 6.69
N CYS A 97 2.09 -8.91 7.35
CA CYS A 97 1.20 -7.74 7.37
C CYS A 97 1.32 -7.02 8.72
N PHE A 98 2.50 -6.51 9.06
CA PHE A 98 2.80 -5.98 10.41
C PHE A 98 2.00 -4.74 10.81
N LEU A 99 1.48 -4.00 9.83
CA LEU A 99 0.69 -2.79 10.06
C LEU A 99 -0.81 -3.08 10.13
N TRP A 100 -1.24 -4.31 9.85
CA TRP A 100 -2.64 -4.68 9.79
C TRP A 100 -3.35 -4.47 11.13
N GLU A 101 -4.47 -3.73 11.10
CA GLU A 101 -5.26 -3.36 12.28
C GLU A 101 -4.49 -2.61 13.39
N LYS A 102 -3.31 -2.06 13.08
CA LYS A 102 -2.66 -1.10 13.98
C LYS A 102 -3.55 0.14 14.14
N GLU A 103 -3.59 0.68 15.35
CA GLU A 103 -4.29 1.94 15.61
C GLU A 103 -3.58 3.08 14.85
N GLN A 104 -4.35 3.81 14.04
CA GLN A 104 -3.79 4.71 13.03
C GLN A 104 -3.11 5.94 13.63
N ASN A 105 -3.62 6.51 14.73
CA ASN A 105 -2.94 7.66 15.35
C ASN A 105 -1.60 7.28 15.93
N SER A 106 -1.53 6.14 16.61
CA SER A 106 -0.31 5.58 17.15
C SER A 106 0.68 5.23 16.05
N LEU A 107 0.21 4.66 14.93
CA LEU A 107 1.08 4.38 13.78
C LEU A 107 1.60 5.67 13.13
N LEU A 108 0.75 6.69 13.00
CA LEU A 108 1.13 8.01 12.50
C LEU A 108 2.19 8.66 13.41
N GLU A 109 1.98 8.62 14.72
CA GLU A 109 2.97 9.08 15.72
C GLU A 109 4.28 8.31 15.60
N GLU A 110 4.22 6.97 15.52
CA GLU A 110 5.38 6.10 15.36
C GLU A 110 6.20 6.47 14.11
N MET A 111 5.55 6.69 12.96
CA MET A 111 6.23 7.12 11.73
C MET A 111 6.94 8.46 11.90
N VAL A 112 6.28 9.44 12.53
CA VAL A 112 6.85 10.77 12.76
C VAL A 112 8.02 10.71 13.75
N GLU A 113 7.88 9.97 14.85
CA GLU A 113 8.92 9.80 15.87
C GLU A 113 10.15 9.04 15.35
N ASN A 114 9.95 8.07 14.46
CA ASN A 114 11.04 7.36 13.79
C ASN A 114 11.69 8.16 12.64
N GLY A 115 11.24 9.40 12.39
CA GLY A 115 11.84 10.29 11.41
C GLY A 115 11.54 9.91 9.95
N VAL A 116 10.39 9.27 9.69
CA VAL A 116 9.94 8.99 8.32
C VAL A 116 9.58 10.32 7.64
N ASP A 117 10.39 10.72 6.65
CA ASP A 117 10.15 11.91 5.84
C ASP A 117 9.21 11.61 4.66
N ALA A 118 7.92 11.45 4.97
CA ALA A 118 6.87 11.22 3.99
C ALA A 118 6.19 12.53 3.59
N ILE A 119 5.98 12.77 2.29
CA ILE A 119 5.40 14.00 1.75
C ILE A 119 4.06 13.69 1.08
N LEU A 120 3.03 14.50 1.35
CA LEU A 120 1.72 14.36 0.71
C LEU A 120 1.78 14.83 -0.75
N ILE A 121 1.49 13.92 -1.68
CA ILE A 121 1.47 14.18 -3.13
C ILE A 121 0.06 14.13 -3.74
N LYS A 122 -0.94 13.64 -2.99
CA LYS A 122 -2.36 13.65 -3.32
C LYS A 122 -3.17 14.02 -2.07
N VAL A 123 -4.39 14.51 -2.28
CA VAL A 123 -5.40 14.70 -1.24
C VAL A 123 -6.78 14.45 -1.84
N ALA A 124 -7.64 13.74 -1.13
CA ALA A 124 -9.00 13.38 -1.55
C ALA A 124 -10.02 13.30 -0.40
N ALA A 125 -9.65 13.72 0.81
CA ALA A 125 -10.55 13.74 1.98
C ALA A 125 -11.09 15.14 2.32
N ILE A 126 -12.23 15.17 3.02
CA ILE A 126 -12.81 16.41 3.53
C ILE A 126 -11.85 17.13 4.49
N GLY A 127 -11.72 18.44 4.30
CA GLY A 127 -10.79 19.25 5.09
C GLY A 127 -9.34 19.22 4.57
N LEU A 128 -8.99 18.29 3.68
CA LEU A 128 -7.75 18.32 2.90
C LEU A 128 -7.97 19.07 1.57
N GLY A 129 -6.88 19.54 0.97
CA GLY A 129 -6.92 20.42 -0.20
C GLY A 129 -5.52 20.89 -0.57
N GLU A 130 -5.39 21.61 -1.69
CA GLU A 130 -4.10 21.94 -2.33
C GLU A 130 -3.04 22.52 -1.38
N LYS A 131 -3.46 23.34 -0.40
CA LYS A 131 -2.57 23.93 0.61
C LYS A 131 -1.82 22.92 1.49
N HIS A 132 -2.23 21.64 1.45
CA HIS A 132 -1.62 20.55 2.22
C HIS A 132 -0.66 19.71 1.38
N LEU A 133 -0.69 19.84 0.04
CA LEU A 133 0.26 19.14 -0.84
C LEU A 133 1.67 19.67 -0.60
N GLY A 134 2.65 18.77 -0.68
CA GLY A 134 4.06 19.08 -0.44
C GLY A 134 4.44 19.22 1.03
N LYS A 135 3.48 19.11 1.96
CA LYS A 135 3.77 19.06 3.40
C LYS A 135 4.20 17.67 3.82
N THR A 136 5.07 17.61 4.82
CA THR A 136 5.47 16.36 5.45
C THR A 136 4.34 15.76 6.29
N LEU A 137 4.39 14.45 6.50
CA LEU A 137 3.45 13.74 7.35
C LEU A 137 3.51 14.23 8.79
N GLY A 138 4.70 14.62 9.27
CA GLY A 138 4.89 15.25 10.58
C GLY A 138 4.17 16.59 10.71
N GLU A 139 4.26 17.47 9.71
CA GLU A 139 3.51 18.73 9.69
C GLU A 139 1.99 18.51 9.62
N MET A 140 1.58 17.43 8.94
CA MET A 140 0.18 17.09 8.74
C MET A 140 -0.44 16.35 9.93
N ALA A 141 0.36 15.70 10.79
CA ALA A 141 -0.15 14.83 11.84
C ALA A 141 -1.18 15.49 12.79
N PRO A 142 -0.98 16.73 13.29
CA PRO A 142 -1.99 17.41 14.11
C PRO A 142 -3.30 17.70 13.35
N ILE A 143 -3.18 17.97 12.04
CA ILE A 143 -4.33 18.23 11.15
C ILE A 143 -5.11 16.93 10.96
N MET A 144 -4.42 15.83 10.66
CA MET A 144 -5.04 14.51 10.47
C MET A 144 -5.82 14.05 11.70
N LYS A 145 -5.23 14.18 12.90
CA LYS A 145 -5.92 13.88 14.17
C LYS A 145 -7.20 14.70 14.35
N SER A 146 -7.13 15.99 14.02
CA SER A 146 -8.28 16.90 14.13
C SER A 146 -9.37 16.53 13.12
N LEU A 147 -9.01 16.18 11.89
CA LEU A 147 -9.95 15.76 10.84
C LEU A 147 -10.57 14.39 11.12
N GLN A 148 -9.83 13.46 11.74
CA GLN A 148 -10.39 12.19 12.19
C GLN A 148 -11.52 12.41 13.19
N VAL A 149 -11.32 13.26 14.20
CA VAL A 149 -12.36 13.55 15.19
C VAL A 149 -13.56 14.29 14.56
N ALA A 150 -13.30 15.24 13.66
CA ALA A 150 -14.35 16.06 13.07
C ALA A 150 -15.16 15.35 11.99
N TYR A 151 -14.51 14.50 11.19
CA TYR A 151 -15.07 13.96 9.94
C TYR A 151 -14.82 12.46 9.72
N GLY A 152 -14.08 11.78 10.60
CA GLY A 152 -13.77 10.37 10.46
C GLY A 152 -12.67 10.04 9.45
N VAL A 153 -11.89 11.04 9.00
CA VAL A 153 -10.70 10.87 8.14
C VAL A 153 -9.74 9.86 8.77
N HIS A 154 -9.18 8.98 7.95
CA HIS A 154 -8.16 8.01 8.32
C HIS A 154 -6.78 8.68 8.42
N PRO A 155 -6.17 8.77 9.62
CA PRO A 155 -4.89 9.47 9.79
C PRO A 155 -3.72 8.91 8.97
N CYS A 156 -3.82 7.65 8.53
CA CYS A 156 -2.83 7.00 7.66
C CYS A 156 -3.23 6.96 6.18
N GLY A 157 -4.29 7.66 5.76
CA GLY A 157 -4.66 7.80 4.34
C GLY A 157 -5.43 6.61 3.75
N GLU A 158 -5.94 5.72 4.60
CA GLU A 158 -6.72 4.56 4.17
C GLU A 158 -7.92 4.97 3.30
N GLY A 159 -8.25 4.13 2.31
CA GLY A 159 -9.30 4.44 1.33
C GLY A 159 -8.87 5.44 0.25
N GLY A 160 -7.58 5.82 0.19
CA GLY A 160 -7.05 6.73 -0.81
C GLY A 160 -7.31 8.21 -0.49
N GLU A 161 -7.38 8.53 0.80
CA GLU A 161 -7.70 9.87 1.31
C GLU A 161 -6.59 10.91 1.04
N PHE A 162 -5.34 10.48 0.89
CA PHE A 162 -4.20 11.31 0.47
C PHE A 162 -3.02 10.46 -0.02
#